data_AF-A0A256XKP6-F1
#
_entry.id   AF-A0A256XKP6-F1
#
_cell.length_a   1.000
_cell.length_b   1.000
_cell.length_c   1.000
_cell.angle_alpha   90.00
_cell.angle_beta   90.00
_cell.angle_gamma   90.00
#
_symmetry.space_group_name_H-M   'P 1'
#
loop_
_entity.id
_entity.type
_entity.pdbx_description
1 polymer ?
#
loop_
_entity_poly.entity_id
_entity_poly.type
_entity_poly.pdbx_seq_one_letter_code
_entity_poly.pdbx_strand_id
1 'polypeptide(L)' 'MEEKMPLIGDKFPDLKVQTTKGMMELPESFKGKWFILFSHPADFTPVCTTEFV' A
#
# COMPACT_ATOMS: atom_id res chain seq x y z
N MET A 1 9.96 -16.04 -8.71
CA MET A 1 8.86 -15.07 -8.87
C MET A 1 9.48 -13.87 -9.54
N GLU A 2 9.00 -13.49 -10.71
CA GLU A 2 9.60 -12.37 -11.43
C GLU A 2 9.19 -11.08 -10.71
N GLU A 3 10.15 -10.43 -10.05
CA GLU A 3 9.96 -9.13 -9.41
C GLU A 3 9.81 -8.06 -10.49
N LYS A 4 8.60 -7.95 -11.03
CA LYS A 4 8.24 -6.91 -12.00
C LYS A 4 7.38 -5.87 -11.31
N MET A 5 7.64 -4.60 -11.61
CA MET A 5 6.78 -3.52 -11.15
C MET A 5 5.36 -3.71 -11.71
N PRO A 6 4.31 -3.59 -10.88
CA PRO A 6 2.93 -3.62 -11.37
C PRO A 6 2.69 -2.51 -12.40
N LEU A 7 1.93 -2.80 -13.44
CA LEU A 7 1.57 -1.83 -14.48
C LEU A 7 0.10 -1.40 -14.34
N ILE A 8 -0.24 -0.29 -14.99
CA ILE A 8 -1.63 0.16 -15.08
C ILE A 8 -2.46 -0.88 -15.82
N GLY A 9 -3.57 -1.30 -15.22
CA GLY A 9 -4.48 -2.32 -15.77
C GLY A 9 -4.21 -3.74 -15.25
N ASP A 10 -3.05 -3.98 -14.63
CA ASP A 10 -2.78 -5.26 -13.95
C ASP A 10 -3.64 -5.40 -12.69
N LYS A 11 -3.90 -6.66 -12.32
CA LYS A 11 -4.41 -6.93 -10.97
C LYS A 11 -3.32 -6.57 -9.96
N PHE A 12 -3.73 -5.90 -8.88
CA PHE A 12 -2.83 -5.63 -7.77
C PHE A 12 -2.31 -6.96 -7.18
N PRO A 13 -1.03 -7.06 -6.78
CA PRO A 13 -0.46 -8.29 -6.22
C PRO A 13 -1.16 -8.74 -4.93
N ASP A 14 -1.27 -10.04 -4.73
CA ASP A 14 -1.78 -10.61 -3.48
C ASP A 14 -0.70 -10.49 -2.38
N LEU A 15 -0.95 -9.63 -1.39
CA LEU A 15 0.01 -9.30 -0.33
C LEU A 15 -0.60 -9.50 1.06
N LYS A 16 0.12 -10.23 1.93
CA LYS A 16 -0.13 -10.26 3.38
C LYS A 16 0.82 -9.26 4.05
N VAL A 17 0.29 -8.16 4.57
CA VAL A 17 1.09 -7.06 5.14
C VAL A 17 0.70 -6.77 6.59
N GLN A 18 1.70 -6.47 7.42
CA GLN A 18 1.49 -5.96 8.77
C GLN A 18 1.23 -4.45 8.70
N THR A 19 0.12 -3.99 9.27
CA THR A 19 -0.22 -2.57 9.37
C THR A 19 -0.34 -2.15 10.83
N THR A 20 -0.45 -0.83 11.08
CA THR A 20 -0.78 -0.29 12.41
C THR A 20 -2.17 -0.67 12.91
N LYS A 21 -3.04 -1.20 12.02
CA LYS A 21 -4.39 -1.71 12.34
C LYS A 21 -4.46 -3.24 12.34
N GLY A 22 -3.32 -3.92 12.37
CA GLY A 22 -3.23 -5.39 12.33
C GLY A 22 -2.83 -5.94 10.96
N MET A 23 -2.89 -7.26 10.82
CA MET A 23 -2.59 -7.95 9.54
C MET A 23 -3.69 -7.67 8.51
N MET A 24 -3.30 -7.39 7.26
CA MET A 24 -4.22 -7.20 6.14
C MET A 24 -3.82 -8.04 4.93
N GLU A 25 -4.82 -8.47 4.17
CA GLU A 25 -4.68 -9.15 2.87
C GLU A 25 -5.10 -8.20 1.76
N LEU A 26 -4.16 -7.72 0.94
CA LEU A 26 -4.41 -6.82 -0.19
C LEU A 26 -4.46 -7.63 -1.50
N PRO A 27 -5.38 -7.33 -2.43
CA PRO A 27 -6.40 -6.28 -2.37
C PRO A 27 -7.72 -6.69 -1.68
N GLU A 28 -7.87 -7.94 -1.22
CA GLU A 28 -9.16 -8.47 -0.69
C GLU A 28 -9.76 -7.66 0.47
N SER A 29 -8.94 -7.07 1.34
CA SER A 29 -9.39 -6.23 2.46
C SER A 29 -10.17 -4.98 2.02
N PHE A 30 -10.04 -4.57 0.76
CA PHE A 30 -10.73 -3.43 0.15
C PHE A 30 -11.70 -3.84 -0.97
N LYS A 31 -12.12 -5.10 -1.03
CA LYS A 31 -13.04 -5.60 -2.07
C LYS A 31 -14.32 -4.74 -2.16
N GLY A 32 -14.64 -4.30 -3.37
CA GLY A 32 -15.77 -3.41 -3.64
C GLY A 32 -15.52 -1.93 -3.32
N LYS A 33 -14.30 -1.56 -2.93
CA LYS A 33 -13.88 -0.17 -2.70
C LYS A 33 -12.59 0.12 -3.46
N TRP A 34 -12.41 1.39 -3.84
CA TRP A 34 -11.11 1.88 -4.29
C TRP A 34 -10.23 2.15 -3.07
N PHE A 35 -8.92 1.94 -3.20
CA PHE A 35 -7.92 2.33 -2.22
C PHE A 35 -6.71 2.94 -2.91
N ILE A 36 -5.98 3.79 -2.19
CA ILE A 36 -4.73 4.39 -2.62
C ILE A 36 -3.64 3.87 -1.69
N LEU A 37 -2.67 3.14 -2.26
CA LEU A 37 -1.46 2.74 -1.56
C LEU A 37 -0.35 3.72 -1.92
N PHE A 38 0.22 4.37 -0.91
CA PHE A 38 1.37 5.26 -1.06
C PHE A 38 2.43 4.88 -0.03
N SER A 39 3.68 5.19 -0.33
CA SER A 39 4.82 4.99 0.57
C SER A 39 5.48 6.32 0.87
N HIS A 40 6.17 6.38 2.00
CA HIS A 40 7.01 7.50 2.40
C HIS A 40 8.37 6.95 2.86
N PRO A 41 9.49 7.70 2.70
CA PRO A 41 10.82 7.23 3.06
C PRO A 41 10.99 6.78 4.51
N ALA A 42 10.50 7.57 5.47
CA ALA A 42 10.62 7.29 6.90
C ALA A 42 9.68 8.17 7.73
N ASP A 43 9.20 7.61 8.84
CA ASP A 43 8.46 8.34 9.87
C ASP A 43 9.30 9.51 10.43
N PHE A 44 8.63 10.57 10.89
CA PHE A 44 9.23 11.76 11.54
C PHE A 44 10.20 12.58 10.68
N THR A 45 10.11 12.48 9.35
CA THR A 45 10.81 13.39 8.44
C THR A 45 9.88 14.53 7.99
N PRO A 46 10.39 15.77 7.82
CA PRO A 46 9.55 16.95 7.69
C PRO A 46 8.62 16.90 6.47
N VAL A 47 9.09 16.38 5.34
CA VAL A 47 8.27 16.23 4.12
C VAL A 47 7.17 15.19 4.34
N CYS A 48 7.52 14.00 4.82
CA CYS A 48 6.54 12.93 5.04
C CYS A 48 5.46 13.36 6.04
N THR A 49 5.80 14.10 7.08
CA THR A 49 4.80 14.61 8.03
C THR A 49 3.77 15.52 7.35
N THR A 50 4.19 16.35 6.39
CA THR A 50 3.26 17.21 5.61
C THR A 50 2.42 16.44 4.60
N GLU A 51 2.81 15.22 4.21
CA GLU A 51 2.00 14.37 3.33
C GLU A 51 0.82 13.72 4.07
N PHE A 52 0.90 13.62 5.40
CA PHE A 52 -0.11 12.96 6.24
C PHE A 52 -1.02 13.93 7.01
N VAL A 53 -0.66 15.22 7.12
CA VAL A 53 -1.37 16.24 7.95
C VAL A 53 -1.91 17.38 7.10
#